data_AF-A0AAV5ICN6-F1
#
_entry.id   AF-A0AAV5ICN6-F1
#
_cell.length_a   1.000
_cell.length_b   1.000
_cell.length_c   1.000
_cell.angle_alpha   90.00
_cell.angle_beta   90.00
_cell.angle_gamma   90.00
#
_symmetry.space_group_name_H-M   'P 1'
#
loop_
_entity.id
_entity.type
_entity.pdbx_description
1 polymer ?
#
loop_
_entity_poly.entity_id
_entity_poly.type
_entity_poly.pdbx_seq_one_letter_code
_entity_poly.pdbx_strand_id
1 'polypeptide(L)'
;MVEKDKADLPAGEFREEKLRKARTWIIKWGLGFTILIVILWPLLTLPAGEFNLGYFTFWAVISVAWGTIGSAVIIALPLVESWEIINDVCLGMFTNDRLMEKVEELNFKLNSIILAIPEAERMYLLEKEKAKKEEASERQA
;
A
#
# COMPACT_ATOMS: atom_id res chain seq x y z
N MET A 1 7.64 -24.63 7.59
CA MET A 1 7.74 -23.90 6.30
C MET A 1 7.45 -22.42 6.59
N VAL A 2 8.40 -21.75 7.27
CA VAL A 2 8.37 -20.30 7.58
C VAL A 2 9.84 -19.85 7.69
N GLU A 3 10.58 -19.90 6.58
CA GLU A 3 11.96 -19.38 6.53
C GLU A 3 12.37 -18.90 5.12
N LYS A 4 11.43 -18.75 4.18
CA LYS A 4 11.76 -18.47 2.77
C LYS A 4 11.26 -17.13 2.21
N ASP A 5 10.97 -16.17 3.08
CA ASP A 5 10.58 -14.80 2.69
C ASP A 5 11.60 -13.74 3.12
N LYS A 6 12.90 -14.06 3.01
CA LYS A 6 14.00 -13.10 3.22
C LYS A 6 14.73 -12.71 1.93
N ALA A 7 14.24 -13.16 0.78
CA ALA A 7 14.99 -13.09 -0.48
C ALA A 7 14.50 -12.05 -1.49
N ASP A 8 13.51 -11.21 -1.16
CA ASP A 8 12.97 -10.22 -2.10
C ASP A 8 12.65 -8.87 -1.44
N LEU A 9 13.65 -8.30 -0.76
CA LEU A 9 13.60 -6.89 -0.33
C LEU A 9 14.85 -6.19 -0.87
N PRO A 10 14.72 -5.11 -1.66
CA PRO A 10 15.85 -4.43 -2.26
C PRO A 10 16.78 -3.88 -1.17
N ALA A 11 18.08 -4.17 -1.31
CA ALA A 11 19.14 -3.92 -0.32
C ALA A 11 19.33 -2.45 0.14
N GLY A 12 18.51 -1.50 -0.34
CA GLY A 12 18.50 -0.09 0.05
C GLY A 12 17.55 0.27 1.22
N GLU A 13 16.74 -0.67 1.72
CA GLU A 13 15.77 -0.38 2.78
C GLU A 13 16.35 -0.53 4.20
N PHE A 14 17.44 -1.29 4.36
CA PHE A 14 18.26 -1.35 5.58
C PHE A 14 19.26 -0.19 5.68
N ARG A 15 18.84 1.05 5.40
CA ARG A 15 19.67 2.21 5.75
C ARG A 15 19.79 2.25 7.27
N GLU A 16 20.98 1.91 7.79
CA GLU A 16 21.31 1.88 9.22
C GLU A 16 20.86 3.14 9.97
N GLU A 17 20.80 4.26 9.26
CA GLU A 17 20.28 5.54 9.76
C GLU A 17 18.79 5.51 10.13
N LYS A 18 17.93 4.88 9.31
CA LYS A 18 16.49 4.73 9.61
C LYS A 18 16.27 3.75 10.76
N LEU A 19 17.03 2.66 10.78
CA LEU A 19 16.98 1.66 11.85
C LEU A 19 17.43 2.26 13.20
N ARG A 20 18.50 3.05 13.20
CA ARG A 20 19.00 3.72 14.41
C ARG A 20 18.06 4.81 14.91
N LYS A 21 17.36 5.51 14.00
CA LYS A 21 16.35 6.53 14.37
C LYS A 21 15.11 5.88 14.98
N ALA A 22 14.58 4.83 14.36
CA ALA A 22 13.45 4.07 14.91
C ALA A 22 13.81 3.44 16.25
N ARG A 23 15.00 2.81 16.36
CA ARG A 23 15.49 2.20 17.61
C ARG A 23 15.59 3.21 18.74
N THR A 24 16.19 4.38 18.51
CA THR A 24 16.34 5.41 19.55
C THR A 24 14.98 5.96 19.98
N TRP A 25 14.06 6.13 19.04
CA TRP A 25 12.70 6.60 19.34
C TRP A 25 11.93 5.58 20.19
N ILE A 26 11.97 4.30 19.82
CA ILE A 26 11.34 3.21 20.56
C ILE A 26 11.96 3.08 21.95
N ILE A 27 13.29 3.14 22.09
CA ILE A 27 13.96 3.04 23.40
C ILE A 27 13.59 4.22 24.29
N LYS A 28 13.54 5.44 23.75
CA LYS A 28 13.20 6.64 24.53
C LYS A 28 11.75 6.62 25.03
N TRP A 29 10.80 6.25 24.18
CA TRP A 29 9.39 6.10 24.58
C TRP A 29 9.15 4.86 25.44
N GLY A 30 9.79 3.73 25.09
CA GLY A 30 9.70 2.48 25.82
C GLY A 30 10.26 2.56 27.23
N LEU A 31 11.38 3.28 27.43
CA LEU A 31 11.95 3.51 28.76
C LEU A 31 11.03 4.40 29.61
N GLY A 32 10.48 5.47 29.04
CA GLY A 32 9.51 6.32 29.73
C GLY A 32 8.24 5.56 30.11
N PHE A 33 7.72 4.74 29.20
CA PHE A 33 6.57 3.88 29.44
C PHE A 33 6.84 2.81 30.51
N THR A 34 8.04 2.22 30.49
CA THR A 34 8.46 1.23 31.51
C THR A 34 8.52 1.87 32.89
N ILE A 35 9.09 3.06 33.03
CA ILE A 35 9.10 3.81 34.29
C ILE A 35 7.67 4.12 34.75
N LEU A 36 6.81 4.55 33.82
CA LEU A 36 5.41 4.86 34.11
C LEU A 36 4.63 3.61 34.59
N ILE A 37 4.81 2.46 33.94
CA ILE A 37 4.11 1.22 34.31
C ILE A 37 4.71 0.56 35.56
N VAL A 38 6.01 0.61 35.77
CA VAL A 38 6.66 -0.11 36.89
C VAL A 38 6.69 0.73 38.16
N ILE A 39 6.71 2.06 38.05
CA ILE A 39 6.83 2.96 39.22
C ILE A 39 5.54 3.74 39.41
N LEU A 40 5.11 4.50 38.40
CA LEU A 40 3.95 5.41 38.54
C LEU A 40 2.64 4.62 38.76
N TRP A 41 2.45 3.54 38.00
CA TRP A 41 1.25 2.72 38.06
C TRP A 41 1.06 2.05 39.44
N PRO A 42 2.02 1.30 40.01
CA PRO A 42 1.85 0.76 41.35
C PRO A 42 1.66 1.86 42.39
N LEU A 43 2.33 3.01 42.26
CA LEU A 43 2.15 4.13 43.17
C LEU A 43 0.75 4.76 43.10
N LEU A 44 0.11 4.74 41.94
CA LEU A 44 -1.30 5.14 41.74
C LEU A 44 -2.27 4.07 42.26
N THR A 45 -1.86 2.80 42.31
CA THR A 45 -2.72 1.68 42.76
C THR A 45 -2.58 1.30 44.24
N LEU A 46 -1.44 1.58 44.86
CA LEU A 46 -1.15 1.29 46.27
C LEU A 46 -1.97 2.10 47.28
N PRO A 47 -2.38 3.37 47.05
CA PRO A 47 -3.17 4.12 48.03
C PRO A 47 -4.65 3.70 48.10
N ALA A 48 -5.08 2.72 47.31
CA ALA A 48 -6.42 2.15 47.42
C ALA A 48 -6.50 1.16 48.61
N GLY A 49 -6.44 1.69 49.83
CA GLY A 49 -6.62 0.89 51.06
C GLY A 49 -8.02 0.26 51.16
N GLU A 50 -9.05 0.97 50.72
CA GLU A 50 -10.41 0.44 50.56
C GLU A 50 -10.89 0.63 49.11
N PHE A 51 -11.31 -0.46 48.47
CA PHE A 51 -11.74 -0.46 47.08
C PHE A 51 -13.08 0.30 46.93
N ASN A 52 -12.99 1.58 46.56
CA ASN A 52 -14.15 2.44 46.36
C ASN A 52 -14.62 2.39 44.88
N LEU A 53 -15.94 2.46 44.68
CA LEU A 53 -16.58 2.56 43.37
C LEU A 53 -16.02 3.73 42.52
N GLY A 54 -15.66 4.84 43.15
CA GLY A 54 -15.04 5.99 42.47
C GLY A 54 -13.67 5.68 41.86
N TYR A 55 -12.88 4.84 42.52
CA TYR A 55 -11.58 4.42 42.02
C TYR A 55 -11.71 3.44 40.83
N PHE A 56 -12.63 2.49 40.93
CA PHE A 56 -12.93 1.57 39.82
C PHE A 56 -13.43 2.31 38.58
N THR A 57 -14.37 3.25 38.74
CA THR A 57 -14.92 4.02 37.61
C THR A 57 -13.87 4.91 36.95
N PHE A 58 -12.96 5.52 37.71
CA PHE A 58 -11.83 6.28 37.17
C PHE A 58 -10.95 5.41 36.25
N TRP A 59 -10.54 4.23 36.71
CA TRP A 59 -9.74 3.31 35.89
C TRP A 59 -10.51 2.75 34.70
N ALA A 60 -11.81 2.46 34.86
CA ALA A 60 -12.66 2.02 33.76
C ALA A 60 -12.75 3.07 32.64
N VAL A 61 -12.92 4.35 32.99
CA VAL A 61 -12.93 5.46 32.02
C VAL A 61 -11.58 5.57 31.31
N ILE A 62 -10.47 5.47 32.05
CA ILE A 62 -9.12 5.45 31.47
C ILE A 62 -8.98 4.29 30.47
N SER A 63 -9.38 3.08 30.83
CA SER A 63 -9.32 1.92 29.93
C SER A 63 -10.15 2.11 28.67
N VAL A 64 -11.34 2.69 28.78
CA VAL A 64 -12.19 3.00 27.62
C VAL A 64 -11.52 4.03 26.72
N ALA A 65 -10.95 5.11 27.27
CA ALA A 65 -10.26 6.14 26.50
C ALA A 65 -9.01 5.60 25.79
N TRP A 66 -8.21 4.77 26.45
CA TRP A 66 -7.05 4.13 25.82
C TRP A 66 -7.46 3.11 24.76
N GLY A 67 -8.54 2.35 25.01
CA GLY A 67 -9.09 1.40 24.06
C GLY A 67 -9.61 2.07 22.78
N THR A 68 -10.29 3.21 22.89
CA THR A 68 -10.80 3.94 21.72
C THR A 68 -9.66 4.53 20.88
N ILE A 69 -8.65 5.12 21.52
CA ILE A 69 -7.46 5.63 20.83
C ILE A 69 -6.70 4.48 20.15
N GLY A 70 -6.48 3.37 20.85
CA GLY A 70 -5.82 2.19 20.29
C GLY A 70 -6.58 1.62 19.09
N SER A 71 -7.91 1.51 19.20
CA SER A 71 -8.78 1.07 18.10
C SER A 71 -8.69 2.01 16.90
N ALA A 72 -8.76 3.32 17.12
CA ALA A 72 -8.63 4.31 16.07
C ALA A 72 -7.28 4.21 15.35
N VAL A 73 -6.17 4.02 16.09
CA VAL A 73 -4.83 3.87 15.49
C VAL A 73 -4.71 2.57 14.68
N ILE A 74 -5.21 1.44 15.19
CA ILE A 74 -5.18 0.16 14.47
C ILE A 74 -5.98 0.23 13.16
N ILE A 75 -7.06 1.01 13.13
CA ILE A 75 -7.86 1.24 11.93
C ILE A 75 -7.18 2.26 11.00
N ALA A 76 -6.68 3.37 11.54
CA ALA A 76 -6.15 4.48 10.73
C ALA A 76 -4.78 4.19 10.12
N LEU A 77 -3.92 3.43 10.80
CA LEU A 77 -2.57 3.12 10.31
C LEU A 77 -2.57 2.40 8.96
N PRO A 78 -3.31 1.28 8.77
CA PRO A 78 -3.39 0.63 7.45
C PRO A 78 -4.10 1.50 6.41
N LEU A 79 -5.05 2.35 6.81
CA LEU A 79 -5.74 3.27 5.90
C LEU A 79 -4.83 4.36 5.35
N VAL A 80 -3.97 4.95 6.20
CA VAL A 80 -3.01 5.98 5.78
C VAL A 80 -1.95 5.38 4.87
N GLU A 81 -1.44 4.19 5.19
CA GLU A 81 -0.47 3.48 4.35
C GLU A 81 -1.07 3.10 2.98
N SER A 82 -2.35 2.73 2.97
CA SER A 82 -3.05 2.35 1.73
C SER A 82 -3.61 3.56 0.95
N TRP A 83 -3.51 4.78 1.47
CA TRP A 83 -4.15 5.97 0.88
C TRP A 83 -3.59 6.33 -0.50
N GLU A 84 -2.29 6.12 -0.71
CA GLU A 84 -1.64 6.36 -2.02
C GLU A 84 -2.22 5.42 -3.08
N ILE A 85 -2.39 4.13 -2.77
CA ILE A 85 -2.97 3.15 -3.68
C ILE A 85 -4.44 3.45 -3.96
N ILE A 86 -5.20 3.83 -2.94
CA ILE A 86 -6.61 4.20 -3.09
C ILE A 86 -6.74 5.41 -4.01
N ASN A 87 -5.87 6.41 -3.84
CA ASN A 87 -5.85 7.60 -4.68
C ASN A 87 -5.44 7.29 -6.13
N ASP A 88 -4.46 6.42 -6.34
CA ASP A 88 -4.03 5.99 -7.66
C ASP A 88 -5.11 5.20 -8.40
N VAL A 89 -5.85 4.34 -7.70
CA VAL A 89 -7.02 3.64 -8.28
C VAL A 89 -8.14 4.62 -8.61
N CYS A 90 -8.40 5.61 -7.75
CA CYS A 90 -9.43 6.62 -7.99
C CYS A 90 -9.07 7.53 -9.18
N LEU A 91 -7.81 7.98 -9.25
CA LEU A 91 -7.26 8.75 -10.38
C LEU A 91 -7.19 7.92 -11.66
N GLY A 92 -6.84 6.65 -11.54
CA GLY A 92 -6.79 5.69 -12.63
C GLY A 92 -8.17 5.46 -13.23
N MET A 93 -9.20 5.26 -12.40
CA MET A 93 -10.59 5.14 -12.83
C MET A 93 -11.06 6.39 -13.58
N PHE A 94 -10.74 7.59 -13.08
CA PHE A 94 -11.12 8.84 -13.74
C PHE A 94 -10.30 9.15 -15.01
N THR A 95 -9.04 8.72 -15.08
CA THR A 95 -8.17 8.93 -16.23
C THR A 95 -8.48 7.94 -17.36
N ASN A 96 -8.90 6.72 -17.03
CA ASN A 96 -9.20 5.68 -18.01
C ASN A 96 -10.33 6.12 -18.96
N ASP A 97 -11.35 6.80 -18.45
CA ASP A 97 -12.45 7.29 -19.30
C ASP A 97 -11.95 8.22 -20.41
N ARG A 98 -11.02 9.13 -20.09
CA ARG A 98 -10.43 10.04 -21.07
C ARG A 98 -9.41 9.36 -21.99
N LEU A 99 -8.68 8.36 -21.49
CA LEU A 99 -7.77 7.58 -22.32
C LEU A 99 -8.52 6.69 -23.31
N MET A 100 -9.61 6.05 -22.87
CA MET A 100 -10.45 5.22 -23.73
C MET A 100 -11.09 6.04 -24.86
N GLU A 101 -11.55 7.25 -24.58
CA GLU A 101 -12.06 8.18 -25.60
C GLU A 101 -11.00 8.51 -26.67
N LYS A 102 -9.75 8.76 -26.26
CA LYS A 102 -8.64 9.03 -27.20
C LYS A 102 -8.22 7.80 -27.99
N VAL A 103 -8.26 6.62 -27.38
CA VAL A 103 -7.99 5.35 -28.07
C VAL A 103 -9.06 5.07 -29.12
N GLU A 104 -10.34 5.30 -28.81
CA GLU A 104 -11.44 5.18 -29.78
C GLU A 104 -11.33 6.19 -30.93
N GLU A 105 -10.98 7.45 -30.64
CA GLU A 105 -10.78 8.48 -31.67
C GLU A 105 -9.67 8.09 -32.65
N LEU A 106 -8.54 7.58 -32.13
CA LEU A 106 -7.41 7.13 -32.95
C LEU A 106 -7.76 5.88 -33.77
N ASN A 107 -8.45 4.92 -33.17
CA ASN A 107 -8.89 3.71 -33.87
C ASN A 107 -9.85 4.05 -35.02
N PHE A 108 -10.75 5.01 -34.82
CA PHE A 108 -11.64 5.48 -35.87
C PHE A 108 -10.87 6.18 -37.01
N LYS A 109 -9.92 7.06 -36.68
CA LYS A 109 -9.06 7.71 -37.69
C LYS A 109 -8.25 6.68 -38.47
N LEU A 110 -7.68 5.69 -37.80
CA LEU A 110 -6.92 4.63 -38.44
C LEU A 110 -7.77 3.82 -39.42
N ASN A 111 -8.97 3.39 -38.99
CA ASN A 111 -9.92 2.68 -39.86
C ASN A 111 -10.33 3.52 -41.08
N SER A 112 -10.54 4.83 -40.90
CA SER A 112 -10.88 5.72 -42.01
C SER A 112 -9.77 5.85 -43.05
N ILE A 113 -8.50 5.87 -42.61
CA ILE A 113 -7.32 5.92 -43.49
C ILE A 113 -7.16 4.59 -44.25
N ILE A 114 -7.35 3.47 -43.56
CA ILE A 114 -7.30 2.12 -44.17
C ILE A 114 -8.34 1.99 -45.27
N LEU A 115 -9.56 2.49 -45.07
CA LEU A 115 -10.63 2.47 -46.08
C LEU A 115 -10.36 3.43 -47.25
N ALA A 116 -9.73 4.57 -46.99
CA ALA A 116 -9.42 5.56 -48.01
C ALA A 116 -8.23 5.17 -48.91
N ILE A 117 -7.36 4.28 -48.45
CA ILE A 117 -6.11 3.93 -49.14
C ILE A 117 -6.02 2.41 -49.33
N PRO A 118 -6.40 1.86 -50.50
CA PRO A 118 -6.30 0.42 -50.80
C PRO A 118 -4.86 -0.10 -50.84
N GLU A 119 -3.86 0.79 -50.89
CA GLU A 119 -2.44 0.44 -50.86
C GLU A 119 -1.98 0.03 -49.43
N ALA A 120 -2.58 0.60 -48.39
CA ALA A 120 -2.26 0.27 -46.99
C ALA A 120 -2.72 -1.13 -46.62
N GLU A 121 -3.88 -1.57 -47.14
CA GLU A 121 -4.37 -2.95 -46.97
C GLU A 121 -3.41 -3.97 -47.58
N ARG A 122 -2.87 -3.69 -48.78
CA ARG A 122 -1.87 -4.57 -49.41
C ARG A 122 -0.57 -4.61 -48.64
N MET A 123 -0.10 -3.47 -48.13
CA MET A 123 1.12 -3.42 -47.32
C MET A 123 0.95 -4.23 -46.03
N TYR A 124 -0.19 -4.10 -45.35
CA TYR A 124 -0.52 -4.89 -44.15
C TYR A 124 -0.60 -6.39 -44.44
N LEU A 125 -1.22 -6.80 -45.56
CA LEU A 125 -1.28 -8.21 -45.96
C LEU A 125 0.11 -8.78 -46.28
N LEU A 126 0.99 -7.98 -46.91
CA LEU A 126 2.38 -8.37 -47.18
C LEU A 126 3.20 -8.52 -45.89
N GLU A 127 3.04 -7.61 -44.92
CA GLU A 127 3.66 -7.72 -43.61
C GLU A 127 3.14 -8.94 -42.83
N LYS A 128 1.83 -9.17 -42.86
CA LYS A 128 1.20 -10.33 -42.23
C LYS A 128 1.68 -11.65 -42.84
N GLU A 129 1.86 -11.71 -44.16
CA GLU A 129 2.46 -12.88 -44.81
C GLU A 129 3.93 -13.07 -44.45
N LYS A 130 4.72 -11.98 -44.34
CA LYS A 130 6.11 -12.04 -43.89
C LYS A 130 6.21 -12.54 -42.45
N ALA A 131 5.44 -11.97 -41.53
CA ALA A 131 5.40 -12.38 -40.12
C ALA A 131 4.99 -13.86 -39.99
N LYS A 132 3.96 -14.30 -40.74
CA LYS A 132 3.54 -15.71 -40.74
C LYS A 132 4.61 -16.65 -41.32
N LYS A 133 5.41 -16.19 -42.28
CA LYS A 133 6.56 -16.95 -42.81
C LYS A 133 7.74 -16.99 -41.84
N GLU A 134 8.01 -15.90 -41.12
CA GLU A 134 8.98 -15.86 -40.02
C GLU A 134 8.57 -16.80 -38.89
N GLU A 135 7.33 -16.74 -38.42
CA GLU A 135 6.82 -17.65 -37.39
C GLU A 135 6.85 -19.12 -37.84
N ALA A 136 6.59 -19.40 -39.11
CA ALA A 136 6.69 -20.75 -39.66
C ALA A 136 8.16 -21.22 -39.79
N SER A 137 9.09 -20.31 -40.07
CA SER A 137 10.52 -20.58 -40.15
C SER A 137 11.13 -20.81 -38.76
N GLU A 138 10.71 -20.05 -37.74
CA GLU A 138 11.15 -20.23 -36.35
C GLU A 138 10.62 -21.52 -35.74
N ARG A 139 9.45 -22.00 -36.16
CA ARG A 139 8.90 -23.31 -35.74
C ARG A 139 9.58 -24.51 -36.42
N GLN A 140 10.37 -24.28 -37.47
CA GLN A 140 11.08 -25.31 -38.24
C GLN A 140 12.61 -25.36 -37.95
N ALA A 141 13.11 -24.46 -37.10
CA ALA A 141 14.49 -24.46 -36.58
C ALA A 141 14.52 -25.03 -35.15
#